data_AF-A0A931QFQ4-F1
#
_entry.id   AF-A0A931QFQ4-F1
#
_cell.length_a   1.000
_cell.length_b   1.000
_cell.length_c   1.000
_cell.angle_alpha   90.00
_cell.angle_beta   90.00
_cell.angle_gamma   90.00
#
_symmetry.space_group_name_H-M   'P 1'
#
loop_
_entity.id
_entity.type
_entity.pdbx_description
1 polymer ?
#
loop_
_entity_poly.entity_id
_entity_poly.type
_entity_poly.pdbx_seq_one_letter_code
_entity_poly.pdbx_strand_id
1 'polypeptide(L)' 'MKRDLRDYAKNTNVRLGIGAFILLFIIGTGLIYLIYGPGAAAFGFICLLGGLIPIALIFLAFYAIDWIVKNARPK' A
#
# COMPACT_ATOMS: atom_id res chain seq x y z
N MET A 1 -10.79 -26.80 19.66
CA MET A 1 -10.65 -25.41 19.17
C MET A 1 -9.85 -25.44 17.87
N LYS A 2 -10.51 -25.45 16.71
CA LYS A 2 -9.85 -25.57 15.40
C LYS A 2 -9.31 -24.19 15.03
N ARG A 3 -8.04 -23.91 15.35
CA ARG A 3 -7.40 -22.62 15.05
C ARG A 3 -7.34 -22.48 13.52
N ASP A 4 -8.10 -21.55 12.97
CA ASP A 4 -8.11 -21.32 11.52
C ASP A 4 -6.84 -20.56 11.11
N LEU A 5 -5.80 -21.31 10.74
CA LEU A 5 -4.47 -20.77 10.41
C LEU A 5 -4.53 -19.77 9.23
N ARG A 6 -5.56 -19.86 8.36
CA ARG A 6 -5.76 -18.95 7.23
C ARG A 6 -6.09 -17.53 7.69
N ASP A 7 -6.91 -17.39 8.73
CA ASP A 7 -7.27 -16.06 9.24
C ASP A 7 -6.10 -15.39 9.96
N TYR A 8 -5.29 -16.18 10.68
CA TYR A 8 -4.04 -15.69 11.27
C TYR A 8 -3.03 -15.24 10.22
N ALA A 9 -2.86 -16.00 9.13
CA ALA A 9 -1.95 -15.64 8.05
C ALA A 9 -2.38 -14.33 7.36
N LYS A 10 -3.68 -14.16 7.07
CA LYS A 10 -4.21 -12.91 6.48
C LYS A 10 -3.96 -11.70 7.38
N ASN A 11 -4.28 -11.81 8.67
CA ASN A 11 -4.09 -10.72 9.62
C ASN A 11 -2.60 -10.36 9.79
N THR A 12 -1.73 -11.37 9.81
CA THR A 12 -0.27 -11.17 9.89
C THR A 12 0.26 -10.45 8.66
N ASN A 13 -0.16 -10.86 7.45
CA ASN A 13 0.26 -10.22 6.20
C ASN A 13 -0.16 -8.75 6.12
N VAL A 14 -1.39 -8.42 6.54
CA VAL A 14 -1.88 -7.03 6.58
C VAL A 14 -1.02 -6.21 7.56
N ARG A 15 -0.77 -6.75 8.76
CA ARG A 15 0.04 -6.07 9.77
C ARG A 15 1.48 -5.87 9.31
N LEU A 16 2.05 -6.84 8.62
CA LEU A 16 3.39 -6.76 8.04
C LEU A 16 3.45 -5.72 6.92
N GLY A 17 2.44 -5.67 6.04
CA GLY A 17 2.33 -4.66 4.99
C GLY A 17 2.22 -3.24 5.55
N ILE A 18 1.37 -3.02 6.55
CA ILE A 18 1.25 -1.73 7.24
C ILE A 18 2.55 -1.37 7.94
N GLY A 19 3.18 -2.32 8.65
CA GLY A 19 4.45 -2.09 9.34
C GLY A 19 5.59 -1.72 8.39
N ALA A 20 5.70 -2.44 7.26
CA ALA A 20 6.67 -2.14 6.22
C ALA A 20 6.43 -0.75 5.61
N PHE A 21 5.17 -0.39 5.35
CA PHE A 21 4.81 0.93 4.83
C PHE A 21 5.21 2.06 5.78
N ILE A 22 4.90 1.93 7.08
CA ILE A 22 5.26 2.90 8.12
C ILE A 22 6.78 3.02 8.23
N LEU A 23 7.49 1.90 8.28
CA LEU A 23 8.96 1.89 8.35
C LEU A 23 9.57 2.62 7.15
N LEU A 24 9.11 2.30 5.95
CA LEU A 24 9.63 2.89 4.73
C LEU A 24 9.34 4.40 4.67
N PHE A 25 8.09 4.80 4.88
CA PHE A 25 7.68 6.20 4.71
C PHE A 25 8.17 7.09 5.84
N ILE A 26 8.08 6.64 7.10
CA ILE A 26 8.45 7.48 8.25
C ILE A 26 9.94 7.37 8.54
N ILE A 27 10.45 6.14 8.75
CA ILE A 27 11.86 5.96 9.13
C ILE A 27 12.77 6.21 7.92
N GLY A 28 12.41 5.71 6.73
CA GLY A 28 13.20 5.94 5.52
C GLY A 28 13.35 7.42 5.18
N THR A 29 12.25 8.16 5.05
CA THR A 29 12.33 9.60 4.73
C THR A 29 12.86 10.43 5.89
N GLY A 30 12.58 10.05 7.14
CA GLY A 30 13.15 10.69 8.32
C GLY A 30 14.67 10.57 8.37
N LEU A 31 15.21 9.40 8.03
CA LEU A 31 16.66 9.20 7.97
C LEU A 31 17.29 10.01 6.83
N ILE A 32 16.61 10.10 5.67
CA ILE A 32 17.04 10.97 4.56
C ILE A 32 17.06 12.44 5.01
N TYR A 33 16.03 12.89 5.73
CA TYR A 33 15.94 14.25 6.24
C TYR A 33 17.13 14.60 7.15
N LEU A 34 17.51 13.69 8.05
CA LEU A 34 18.60 13.90 8.99
C LEU A 34 19.99 13.92 8.31
N ILE A 35 20.20 13.13 7.25
CA ILE A 35 21.52 12.97 6.62
C ILE A 35 21.70 13.91 5.42
N TYR A 36 20.68 14.04 4.56
CA TYR A 36 20.74 14.74 3.27
C TYR A 36 19.93 16.05 3.25
N GLY A 37 19.21 16.35 4.32
CA GLY A 37 18.45 17.58 4.48
C GLY A 37 17.04 17.53 3.86
N PRO A 38 16.30 18.66 3.98
CA PRO A 38 14.87 18.71 3.69
C PRO A 38 14.53 18.52 2.20
N GLY A 39 15.35 19.05 1.30
CA GLY A 39 15.10 18.94 -0.15
C GLY A 39 15.17 17.50 -0.65
N ALA A 40 16.18 16.74 -0.19
CA ALA A 40 16.32 15.32 -0.52
C ALA A 40 15.17 14.48 0.05
N ALA A 41 14.76 14.76 1.29
CA ALA A 41 13.64 14.07 1.93
C ALA A 41 12.32 14.31 1.18
N ALA A 42 12.04 15.54 0.76
CA ALA A 42 10.84 15.88 0.00
C ALA A 42 10.81 15.16 -1.36
N PHE A 43 11.93 15.16 -2.09
CA PHE A 43 12.01 14.47 -3.39
C PHE A 43 11.88 12.95 -3.23
N GLY A 44 12.52 12.38 -2.20
CA GLY A 44 12.38 10.97 -1.84
C GLY A 44 10.94 10.61 -1.51
N PHE A 45 10.25 11.43 -0.72
CA PHE A 45 8.84 11.23 -0.38
C PHE A 45 7.93 11.27 -1.62
N ILE A 46 8.13 12.22 -2.53
CA ILE A 46 7.38 12.30 -3.79
C ILE A 46 7.65 11.07 -4.66
N CYS A 47 8.89 10.60 -4.74
CA CYS A 47 9.25 9.39 -5.48
C CYS A 47 8.52 8.16 -4.92
N LEU A 48 8.49 8.02 -3.59
CA LEU A 48 7.78 6.94 -2.92
C LEU A 48 6.27 6.99 -3.19
N LEU A 49 5.65 8.17 -3.13
CA LEU A 49 4.25 8.36 -3.53
C LEU A 49 4.02 8.04 -5.01
N GLY A 50 4.95 8.39 -5.89
CA GLY A 50 4.93 8.02 -7.31
C GLY A 50 4.92 6.51 -7.51
N GLY A 51 5.67 5.76 -6.69
CA GLY A 51 5.65 4.30 -6.68
C GLY A 51 4.31 3.67 -6.29
N LEU A 52 3.44 4.40 -5.57
CA LEU A 52 2.08 3.94 -5.24
C LEU A 52 1.11 4.07 -6.42
N ILE A 53 1.42 4.90 -7.41
CA ILE A 53 0.55 5.12 -8.58
C ILE A 53 0.22 3.80 -9.31
N PRO A 54 1.18 2.94 -9.71
CA PRO A 54 0.85 1.68 -10.36
C PRO A 54 -0.01 0.76 -9.48
N ILE A 55 0.24 0.73 -8.17
CA ILE A 55 -0.56 -0.07 -7.22
C ILE A 55 -2.01 0.43 -7.23
N ALA A 56 -2.21 1.74 -7.08
CA ALA A 56 -3.54 2.35 -7.09
C ALA A 56 -4.28 2.12 -8.42
N LEU A 57 -3.57 2.23 -9.56
CA LEU A 57 -4.14 1.97 -10.88
C LEU A 57 -4.61 0.52 -11.04
N ILE A 58 -3.86 -0.45 -10.53
CA ILE A 58 -4.27 -1.87 -10.55
C ILE A 58 -5.56 -2.06 -9.75
N PHE A 59 -5.63 -1.51 -8.52
CA PHE A 59 -6.85 -1.58 -7.71
C PHE A 59 -8.03 -0.90 -8.39
N LEU A 60 -7.81 0.27 -9.00
CA LEU A 60 -8.84 1.00 -9.72
C LEU A 60 -9.35 0.22 -10.94
N ALA A 61 -8.45 -0.45 -11.68
CA ALA A 61 -8.82 -1.32 -12.79
C ALA A 61 -9.69 -2.49 -12.33
N PHE A 62 -9.31 -3.19 -11.25
CA PHE A 62 -10.13 -4.27 -10.70
C PHE A 62 -11.48 -3.78 -10.18
N TYR A 63 -11.51 -2.62 -9.53
CA TYR A 63 -12.75 -2.00 -9.08
C TYR A 63 -13.68 -1.63 -10.25
N ALA A 64 -13.13 -1.07 -11.33
CA ALA A 64 -13.88 -0.73 -12.52
C ALA A 64 -14.49 -1.98 -13.19
N ILE A 65 -13.72 -3.07 -13.28
CA ILE A 65 -14.21 -4.35 -13.79
C ILE A 65 -15.37 -4.87 -12.93
N ASP A 66 -15.23 -4.88 -11.60
CA ASP A 66 -16.28 -5.33 -10.68
C ASP A 66 -17.56 -4.49 -10.84
N TRP A 67 -17.41 -3.16 -10.95
CA TRP A 67 -18.51 -2.23 -11.17
C TRP A 67 -19.25 -2.51 -12.48
N ILE A 68 -18.52 -2.73 -13.59
CA ILE A 68 -19.10 -3.09 -14.89
C ILE A 68 -19.85 -4.42 -14.79
N VAL A 69 -19.24 -5.46 -14.21
CA VAL A 69 -19.86 -6.79 -14.09
C VAL A 69 -21.13 -6.73 -13.24
N LYS A 70 -21.11 -5.97 -12.14
CA LYS A 70 -22.26 -5.81 -11.26
C LYS A 70 -23.41 -5.08 -11.93
N ASN A 71 -23.11 -4.11 -12.80
CA ASN A 71 -24.12 -3.39 -13.58
C ASN A 71 -24.65 -4.19 -14.78
N ALA A 72 -23.83 -5.10 -15.34
CA ALA A 72 -24.17 -5.90 -16.52
C ALA A 72 -24.94 -7.19 -16.22
N ARG A 73 -25.05 -7.62 -14.96
CA ARG A 73 -25.94 -8.73 -14.58
C ARG A 73 -27.39 -8.23 -14.51
N PRO A 74 -28.28 -8.62 -15.45
CA PRO A 74 -29.71 -8.48 -15.19
C PRO A 74 -30.06 -9.33 -13.97
N LYS A 75 -30.88 -8.78 -13.07
CA LYS A 75 -31.46 -9.55 -11.96
C LYS A 75 -32.21 -10.76 -12.47
#